data_AF-A0A9P7X725-F1
#
_entry.id   AF-A0A9P7X725-F1
#
_cell.length_a   1.000
_cell.length_b   1.000
_cell.length_c   1.000
_cell.angle_alpha   90.00
_cell.angle_beta   90.00
_cell.angle_gamma   90.00
#
_symmetry.space_group_name_H-M   'P 1'
#
loop_
_entity.id
_entity.type
_entity.pdbx_description
1 polymer ?
#
loop_
_entity_poly.entity_id
_entity_poly.type
_entity_poly.pdbx_seq_one_letter_code
_entity_poly.pdbx_strand_id
1 'polypeptide(L)'
;MPCRNDILLGTRAFENLATSIKIKIGHYSISTTRYAGRILMFQENITRLTEGENEGGEGVEMALKRLKKTESLPDEVTEAMEALKKFCEGVTGQWRFPSQRILGRIVRSPSITFGAGKEGFTEDYAIVELDTSKFKKSFVGNAIDLGMKIPDYEFTLKICPHIDAQMIFKYPYDRLLKVRGIISEDQLRRPDMLDRDGESCLFVIKSGKVTGITIGRATGIFSYVRQYFPNNTHQTSKEWAILPYDSKSGAFSAPGDSGSIIVNGSGESGGFLTGGAGKTESSDVTYATPFYWLYPRIQANWSPKF
;
A
#
# COMPACT_ATOMS: atom_id res chain seq x y z
N MET A 1 -10.44 0.71 31.39
CA MET A 1 -11.19 0.72 30.11
C MET A 1 -11.70 -0.69 29.85
N PRO A 2 -12.92 -0.87 29.28
CA PRO A 2 -13.36 -2.19 28.82
C PRO A 2 -12.39 -2.70 27.75
N CYS A 3 -12.01 -3.97 27.83
CA CYS A 3 -11.11 -4.61 26.87
C CYS A 3 -11.79 -4.61 25.49
N ARG A 4 -11.28 -3.80 24.56
CA ARG A 4 -11.76 -3.75 23.17
C ARG A 4 -10.87 -4.62 22.31
N ASN A 5 -11.48 -5.45 21.47
CA ASN A 5 -10.77 -6.31 20.54
C ASN A 5 -10.44 -5.54 19.26
N ASP A 6 -9.25 -5.78 18.72
CA ASP A 6 -8.91 -5.37 17.36
C ASP A 6 -9.31 -6.48 16.39
N ILE A 7 -10.09 -6.13 15.38
CA ILE A 7 -10.70 -7.08 14.45
C ILE A 7 -10.14 -6.82 13.06
N LEU A 8 -9.47 -7.83 12.50
CA LEU A 8 -9.11 -7.84 11.09
C LEU A 8 -10.36 -7.91 10.25
N LEU A 9 -10.62 -6.87 9.45
CA LEU A 9 -11.77 -6.78 8.55
C LEU A 9 -13.12 -6.94 9.30
N GLY A 10 -13.82 -5.82 9.47
CA GLY A 10 -15.24 -5.85 9.85
C GLY A 10 -16.08 -6.68 8.87
N THR A 11 -17.28 -7.09 9.27
CA THR A 11 -18.15 -8.00 8.49
C THR A 11 -18.26 -7.63 7.01
N ARG A 12 -18.59 -6.36 6.72
CA ARG A 12 -18.69 -5.86 5.34
C ARG A 12 -17.35 -5.88 4.59
N ALA A 13 -16.24 -5.60 5.27
CA ALA A 13 -14.92 -5.64 4.65
C ALA A 13 -14.51 -7.09 4.30
N PHE A 14 -14.85 -8.05 5.16
CA PHE A 14 -14.66 -9.47 4.90
C PHE A 14 -15.51 -9.97 3.72
N GLU A 15 -16.79 -9.59 3.68
CA GLU A 15 -17.70 -9.93 2.58
C GLU A 15 -17.20 -9.37 1.24
N ASN A 16 -16.71 -8.11 1.25
CA ASN A 16 -16.11 -7.49 0.07
C ASN A 16 -14.86 -8.25 -0.39
N LEU A 17 -13.98 -8.66 0.53
CA LEU A 17 -12.80 -9.47 0.21
C LEU A 17 -13.20 -10.82 -0.40
N ALA A 18 -14.10 -11.56 0.24
CA ALA A 18 -14.56 -12.86 -0.24
C ALA A 18 -15.22 -12.74 -1.62
N THR A 19 -16.00 -11.68 -1.85
CA THR A 19 -16.63 -11.40 -3.14
C THR A 19 -15.59 -11.06 -4.21
N SER A 20 -14.58 -10.24 -3.87
CA SER A 20 -13.50 -9.88 -4.78
C SER A 20 -12.71 -11.11 -5.25
N ILE A 21 -12.38 -12.03 -4.34
CA ILE A 21 -11.68 -13.28 -4.68
C ILE A 21 -12.53 -14.12 -5.66
N LYS A 22 -13.82 -14.28 -5.39
CA LYS A 22 -14.75 -15.03 -6.26
C LYS A 22 -14.88 -14.40 -7.65
N ILE A 23 -14.98 -13.08 -7.73
CA ILE A 23 -15.01 -12.36 -9.01
C ILE A 23 -13.71 -12.64 -9.79
N LYS A 24 -12.55 -12.60 -9.13
CA LYS A 24 -11.26 -12.85 -9.77
C LYS A 24 -11.14 -14.29 -10.28
N ILE A 25 -11.64 -15.28 -9.53
CA ILE A 25 -11.76 -16.67 -9.98
C ILE A 25 -12.63 -16.75 -11.25
N GLY A 26 -13.78 -16.06 -11.26
CA GLY A 26 -14.66 -15.98 -12.44
C GLY A 26 -13.96 -15.37 -13.66
N HIS A 27 -13.19 -14.28 -13.48
CA HIS A 27 -12.40 -13.68 -14.54
C HIS A 27 -11.36 -14.64 -15.13
N TYR A 28 -10.71 -15.44 -14.30
CA TYR A 28 -9.77 -16.45 -14.77
C TYR A 28 -10.47 -17.57 -15.55
N SER A 29 -11.60 -18.07 -15.05
CA SER A 29 -12.42 -19.06 -15.79
C SER A 29 -12.81 -18.56 -17.19
N ILE A 30 -13.28 -17.31 -17.32
CA ILE A 30 -13.58 -16.69 -18.62
C ILE A 30 -12.32 -16.58 -19.48
N SER A 31 -11.19 -16.20 -18.89
CA SER A 31 -9.92 -16.05 -19.59
C SER A 31 -9.44 -17.38 -20.16
N THR A 32 -9.53 -18.48 -19.41
CA THR A 32 -9.16 -19.83 -19.87
C THR A 32 -9.96 -20.23 -21.11
N THR A 33 -11.30 -20.06 -21.08
CA THR A 33 -12.16 -20.32 -22.24
C THR A 33 -11.77 -19.46 -23.44
N ARG A 34 -11.45 -18.17 -23.21
CA ARG A 34 -11.00 -17.27 -24.27
C ARG A 34 -9.68 -17.70 -24.88
N TYR A 35 -8.72 -18.14 -24.07
CA TYR A 35 -7.43 -18.60 -24.57
C TYR A 35 -7.57 -19.89 -25.37
N ALA A 36 -8.37 -20.86 -24.90
CA ALA A 36 -8.66 -22.07 -25.66
C ALA A 36 -9.27 -21.75 -27.04
N GLY A 37 -10.24 -20.84 -27.11
CA GLY A 37 -10.80 -20.39 -28.40
C GLY A 37 -9.79 -19.68 -29.31
N ARG A 38 -8.88 -18.88 -28.76
CA ARG A 38 -7.82 -18.22 -29.54
C ARG A 38 -6.80 -19.23 -30.09
N ILE A 39 -6.46 -20.26 -29.30
CA ILE A 39 -5.57 -21.34 -29.72
C ILE A 39 -6.18 -22.07 -30.93
N LEU A 40 -7.45 -22.47 -30.84
CA LEU A 40 -8.16 -23.10 -31.96
C LEU A 40 -8.19 -22.22 -33.21
N MET A 41 -8.53 -20.92 -33.04
CA MET A 41 -8.56 -19.97 -34.16
C MET A 41 -7.18 -19.79 -34.81
N PHE A 42 -6.10 -19.74 -34.03
CA PHE A 42 -4.75 -19.67 -34.58
C PHE A 42 -4.35 -20.95 -35.29
N GLN A 43 -4.71 -22.12 -34.76
CA GLN A 43 -4.49 -23.41 -35.41
C GLN A 43 -5.21 -23.49 -36.76
N GLU A 44 -6.50 -23.13 -36.80
CA GLU A 44 -7.29 -23.07 -38.05
C GLU A 44 -6.70 -22.07 -39.06
N ASN A 45 -6.26 -20.89 -38.61
CA ASN A 45 -5.63 -19.90 -39.48
C ASN A 45 -4.30 -20.41 -40.06
N ILE A 46 -3.49 -21.10 -39.25
CA ILE A 46 -2.25 -21.73 -39.73
C ILE A 46 -2.58 -22.76 -40.81
N THR A 47 -3.52 -23.69 -40.56
CA THR A 47 -3.94 -24.70 -41.55
C THR A 47 -4.37 -24.05 -42.87
N ARG A 48 -5.23 -23.02 -42.81
CA ARG A 48 -5.69 -22.28 -44.00
C ARG A 48 -4.55 -21.62 -44.77
N LEU A 49 -3.59 -21.02 -44.06
CA LEU A 49 -2.43 -20.36 -44.67
C LEU A 49 -1.44 -21.36 -45.27
N THR A 50 -1.34 -22.58 -44.72
CA THR A 50 -0.48 -23.63 -45.26
C THR A 50 -1.10 -24.39 -46.44
N GLU A 51 -2.44 -24.44 -46.52
CA GLU A 51 -3.17 -25.11 -47.61
C GLU A 51 -3.44 -24.18 -48.81
N GLY A 52 -3.47 -22.87 -48.62
CA GLY A 52 -3.59 -21.90 -49.70
C GLY A 52 -2.25 -21.65 -50.40
N GLU A 53 -2.21 -21.70 -51.73
CA GLU A 53 -1.03 -21.43 -52.59
C GLU A 53 -0.55 -19.96 -52.57
N ASN A 54 -0.60 -19.27 -51.42
CA ASN A 54 -0.04 -17.92 -51.28
C ASN A 54 1.28 -17.99 -50.52
N GLU A 55 2.37 -17.60 -51.20
CA GLU A 55 3.76 -17.48 -50.74
C GLU A 55 3.97 -16.43 -49.63
N GLY A 56 3.22 -16.52 -48.53
CA GLY A 56 3.29 -15.59 -47.40
C GLY A 56 3.93 -16.19 -46.16
N GLY A 57 5.20 -16.61 -46.21
CA GLY A 57 5.92 -17.20 -45.07
C GLY A 57 5.85 -16.36 -43.78
N GLU A 58 5.80 -15.02 -43.92
CA GLU A 58 5.65 -14.08 -42.81
C GLU A 58 4.30 -14.22 -42.07
N GLY A 59 3.21 -14.55 -42.78
CA GLY A 59 1.87 -14.71 -42.20
C GLY A 59 1.77 -15.95 -41.30
N VAL A 60 2.35 -17.07 -41.76
CA VAL A 60 2.46 -18.31 -40.99
C VAL A 60 3.37 -18.13 -39.79
N GLU A 61 4.53 -17.48 -39.96
CA GLU A 61 5.47 -17.22 -38.87
C GLU A 61 4.84 -16.33 -37.78
N MET A 62 4.11 -15.27 -38.16
CA MET A 62 3.41 -14.41 -37.22
C MET A 62 2.30 -15.16 -36.46
N ALA A 63 1.55 -16.03 -37.15
CA ALA A 63 0.52 -16.85 -36.53
C ALA A 63 1.11 -17.86 -35.53
N LEU A 64 2.21 -18.54 -35.89
CA LEU A 64 2.95 -19.43 -34.99
C LEU A 64 3.51 -18.70 -33.77
N LYS A 65 4.07 -17.49 -33.92
CA LYS A 65 4.52 -16.67 -32.78
C LYS A 65 3.37 -16.33 -31.84
N ARG A 66 2.18 -16.01 -32.37
CA ARG A 66 0.98 -15.71 -31.56
C ARG A 66 0.43 -16.96 -30.86
N LEU A 67 0.41 -18.10 -31.55
CA LEU A 67 0.01 -19.38 -30.99
C LEU A 67 0.92 -19.74 -29.81
N LYS A 68 2.24 -19.77 -30.02
CA LYS A 68 3.22 -20.10 -28.98
C LYS A 68 3.10 -19.20 -27.75
N LYS A 69 2.89 -17.89 -27.95
CA LYS A 69 2.66 -16.94 -26.84
C LYS A 69 1.33 -17.21 -26.11
N THR A 70 0.32 -17.71 -26.80
CA THR A 70 -1.01 -17.96 -26.22
C THR A 70 -1.07 -19.33 -25.54
N GLU A 71 -0.33 -20.32 -26.00
CA GLU A 71 -0.29 -21.68 -25.43
C GLU A 71 0.20 -21.74 -23.99
N SER A 72 1.07 -20.81 -23.56
CA SER A 72 1.54 -20.77 -22.15
C SER A 72 0.54 -20.11 -21.19
N LEU A 73 -0.42 -19.32 -21.70
CA LEU A 73 -1.34 -18.54 -20.88
C LEU A 73 -2.40 -19.39 -20.15
N PRO A 74 -2.99 -20.46 -20.74
CA PRO A 74 -3.93 -21.33 -20.04
C PRO A 74 -3.39 -21.93 -18.75
N ASP A 75 -2.14 -22.40 -18.76
CA ASP A 75 -1.52 -23.04 -17.60
C ASP A 75 -1.31 -22.01 -16.48
N GLU A 76 -0.71 -20.87 -16.77
CA GLU A 76 -0.51 -19.76 -15.81
C GLU A 76 -1.84 -19.30 -15.17
N VAL A 77 -2.89 -19.19 -15.98
CA VAL A 77 -4.22 -18.76 -15.53
C VAL A 77 -4.88 -19.84 -14.67
N THR A 78 -4.71 -21.10 -15.04
CA THR A 78 -5.27 -22.24 -14.29
C THR A 78 -4.59 -22.36 -12.93
N GLU A 79 -3.26 -22.26 -12.88
CA GLU A 79 -2.49 -22.24 -11.63
C GLU A 79 -2.92 -21.08 -10.72
N ALA A 80 -3.02 -19.86 -11.26
CA ALA A 80 -3.48 -18.69 -10.52
C ALA A 80 -4.92 -18.86 -10.00
N MET A 81 -5.80 -19.44 -10.81
CA MET A 81 -7.18 -19.72 -10.42
C MET A 81 -7.26 -20.75 -9.27
N GLU A 82 -6.52 -21.86 -9.36
CA GLU A 82 -6.48 -22.87 -8.30
C GLU A 82 -5.87 -22.33 -7.00
N ALA A 83 -4.82 -21.52 -7.11
CA ALA A 83 -4.26 -20.81 -5.96
C ALA A 83 -5.31 -19.90 -5.29
N LEU A 84 -6.11 -19.16 -6.08
CA LEU A 84 -7.18 -18.32 -5.54
C LEU A 84 -8.34 -19.12 -4.95
N LYS A 85 -8.72 -20.26 -5.52
CA LYS A 85 -9.74 -21.15 -4.95
C LYS A 85 -9.30 -21.64 -3.57
N LYS A 86 -8.08 -22.16 -3.47
CA LYS A 86 -7.48 -22.59 -2.20
C LYS A 86 -7.40 -21.45 -1.19
N PHE A 87 -7.03 -20.25 -1.63
CA PHE A 87 -7.04 -19.06 -0.78
C PHE A 87 -8.46 -18.70 -0.31
N CYS A 88 -9.45 -18.74 -1.21
CA CYS A 88 -10.85 -18.47 -0.87
C CYS A 88 -11.39 -19.46 0.16
N GLU A 89 -11.07 -20.75 0.02
CA GLU A 89 -11.44 -21.80 0.98
C GLU A 89 -10.79 -21.53 2.34
N GLY A 90 -9.51 -21.18 2.37
CA GLY A 90 -8.80 -20.81 3.60
C GLY A 90 -9.43 -19.59 4.29
N VAL A 91 -9.68 -18.51 3.55
CA VAL A 91 -10.30 -17.27 4.05
C VAL A 91 -11.72 -17.55 4.57
N THR A 92 -12.53 -18.26 3.81
CA THR A 92 -13.95 -18.51 4.16
C THR A 92 -14.17 -19.65 5.15
N GLY A 93 -13.19 -20.54 5.32
CA GLY A 93 -13.22 -21.60 6.33
C GLY A 93 -12.69 -21.15 7.68
N GLN A 94 -11.56 -20.42 7.71
CA GLN A 94 -10.86 -20.09 8.96
C GLN A 94 -11.22 -18.72 9.52
N TRP A 95 -11.69 -17.78 8.68
CA TRP A 95 -11.85 -16.38 9.05
C TRP A 95 -13.28 -15.86 8.86
N ARG A 96 -14.27 -16.76 8.70
CA ARG A 96 -15.67 -16.41 8.40
C ARG A 96 -16.34 -15.57 9.48
N PHE A 97 -16.14 -15.94 10.73
CA PHE A 97 -16.83 -15.31 11.86
C PHE A 97 -15.98 -14.19 12.46
N PRO A 98 -16.59 -13.07 12.91
CA PRO A 98 -15.84 -11.97 13.52
C PRO A 98 -14.93 -12.41 14.68
N SER A 99 -15.35 -13.39 15.48
CA SER A 99 -14.54 -13.95 16.58
C SER A 99 -13.23 -14.60 16.11
N GLN A 100 -13.23 -15.21 14.92
CA GLN A 100 -12.03 -15.77 14.31
C GLN A 100 -11.07 -14.69 13.81
N ARG A 101 -11.58 -13.49 13.52
CA ARG A 101 -10.79 -12.36 13.01
C ARG A 101 -10.31 -11.38 14.07
N ILE A 102 -10.54 -11.66 15.36
CA ILE A 102 -9.90 -10.90 16.44
C ILE A 102 -8.39 -11.12 16.35
N LEU A 103 -7.61 -10.14 15.92
CA LEU A 103 -6.15 -10.26 15.82
C LEU A 103 -5.46 -9.93 17.13
N GLY A 104 -6.14 -9.26 18.04
CA GLY A 104 -5.52 -8.81 19.27
C GLY A 104 -6.49 -8.04 20.14
N ARG A 105 -5.94 -7.49 21.22
CA ARG A 105 -6.66 -6.63 22.16
C ARG A 105 -5.99 -5.29 22.29
N ILE A 106 -6.80 -4.25 22.40
CA ILE A 106 -6.31 -2.90 22.68
C ILE A 106 -5.86 -2.87 24.14
N VAL A 107 -4.56 -2.70 24.37
CA VAL A 107 -3.97 -2.57 25.70
C VAL A 107 -3.98 -1.12 26.15
N ARG A 108 -3.81 -0.19 25.20
CA ARG A 108 -3.81 1.24 25.47
C ARG A 108 -4.35 2.03 24.29
N SER A 109 -5.17 3.04 24.57
CA SER A 109 -5.66 4.02 23.59
C SER A 109 -5.91 5.31 24.36
N PRO A 110 -4.88 6.12 24.63
CA PRO A 110 -5.08 7.41 25.28
C PRO A 110 -6.01 8.30 24.44
N SER A 111 -6.62 9.30 25.08
CA SER A 111 -7.34 10.34 24.35
C SER A 111 -6.39 11.10 23.45
N ILE A 112 -6.87 11.47 22.25
CA ILE A 112 -6.13 12.33 21.33
C ILE A 112 -5.76 13.63 22.03
N THR A 113 -4.48 13.98 22.00
CA THR A 113 -3.97 15.21 22.60
C THR A 113 -3.37 16.10 21.51
N PHE A 114 -4.00 17.24 21.25
CA PHE A 114 -3.47 18.23 20.32
C PHE A 114 -2.46 19.15 21.01
N GLY A 115 -1.36 19.48 20.33
CA GLY A 115 -0.37 20.41 20.87
C GLY A 115 0.43 19.83 22.05
N ALA A 116 0.66 18.52 22.06
CA ALA A 116 1.30 17.81 23.16
C ALA A 116 2.80 18.15 23.29
N GLY A 117 3.25 18.29 24.54
CA GLY A 117 4.65 18.56 24.87
C GLY A 117 5.13 19.95 24.43
N LYS A 118 6.45 20.16 24.49
CA LYS A 118 7.08 21.42 24.04
C LYS A 118 7.13 21.51 22.53
N GLU A 119 7.16 20.35 21.87
CA GLU A 119 7.20 20.23 20.43
C GLU A 119 5.85 20.56 19.81
N GLY A 120 4.74 20.37 20.54
CA GLY A 120 3.40 20.78 20.15
C GLY A 120 2.79 19.90 19.06
N PHE A 121 3.20 18.64 18.93
CA PHE A 121 2.64 17.70 17.95
C PHE A 121 1.30 17.12 18.42
N THR A 122 0.56 16.49 17.51
CA THR A 122 -0.62 15.67 17.88
C THR A 122 -0.15 14.33 18.46
N GLU A 123 -0.67 13.94 19.61
CA GLU A 123 -0.46 12.60 20.19
C GLU A 123 -1.72 11.77 19.98
N ASP A 124 -1.69 10.91 18.95
CA ASP A 124 -2.75 9.96 18.61
C ASP A 124 -2.13 8.61 18.27
N TYR A 125 -2.35 7.62 19.14
CA TYR A 125 -1.88 6.25 18.94
C TYR A 125 -2.73 5.26 19.74
N ALA A 126 -2.67 4.00 19.35
CA ALA A 126 -3.13 2.89 20.15
C ALA A 126 -2.07 1.80 20.19
N ILE A 127 -2.07 1.03 21.28
CA ILE A 127 -1.24 -0.15 21.47
C ILE A 127 -2.17 -1.36 21.45
N VAL A 128 -1.94 -2.24 20.48
CA VAL A 128 -2.66 -3.49 20.32
C VAL A 128 -1.69 -4.64 20.60
N GLU A 129 -2.04 -5.49 21.56
CA GLU A 129 -1.34 -6.75 21.76
C GLU A 129 -1.93 -7.79 20.81
N LEU A 130 -1.09 -8.32 19.92
CA LEU A 130 -1.50 -9.23 18.86
C LEU A 130 -1.43 -10.70 19.31
N ASP A 131 -2.45 -11.48 18.94
CA ASP A 131 -2.49 -12.93 19.07
C ASP A 131 -1.61 -13.56 17.99
N THR A 132 -0.33 -13.71 18.33
CA THR A 132 0.68 -14.26 17.42
C THR A 132 0.35 -15.69 16.95
N SER A 133 -0.45 -16.45 17.69
CA SER A 133 -0.82 -17.83 17.28
C SER A 133 -1.52 -17.87 15.91
N LYS A 134 -2.17 -16.76 15.52
CA LYS A 134 -2.91 -16.64 14.27
C LYS A 134 -2.06 -16.38 13.04
N PHE A 135 -0.87 -15.80 13.20
CA PHE A 135 -0.07 -15.35 12.05
C PHE A 135 1.44 -15.59 12.18
N LYS A 136 1.93 -16.14 13.30
CA LYS A 136 3.37 -16.36 13.56
C LYS A 136 4.07 -17.15 12.45
N LYS A 137 3.41 -18.18 11.89
CA LYS A 137 3.96 -19.00 10.80
C LYS A 137 4.15 -18.22 9.49
N SER A 138 3.38 -17.16 9.29
CA SER A 138 3.36 -16.34 8.07
C SER A 138 3.90 -14.93 8.30
N PHE A 139 4.40 -14.62 9.50
CA PHE A 139 4.86 -13.29 9.84
C PHE A 139 6.24 -13.05 9.23
N VAL A 140 6.32 -12.07 8.34
CA VAL A 140 7.56 -11.70 7.61
C VAL A 140 8.21 -10.41 8.15
N GLY A 141 7.79 -9.96 9.34
CA GLY A 141 8.17 -8.67 9.91
C GLY A 141 7.25 -7.53 9.45
N ASN A 142 7.51 -6.32 9.98
CA ASN A 142 6.80 -5.12 9.57
C ASN A 142 7.21 -4.77 8.13
N ALA A 143 6.25 -4.74 7.22
CA ALA A 143 6.48 -4.41 5.83
C ALA A 143 5.27 -3.70 5.23
N ILE A 144 5.52 -2.89 4.21
CA ILE A 144 4.49 -2.29 3.35
C ILE A 144 4.48 -3.10 2.05
N ASP A 145 3.32 -3.65 1.69
CA ASP A 145 3.10 -4.19 0.34
C ASP A 145 2.99 -3.03 -0.65
N LEU A 146 3.94 -2.95 -1.58
CA LEU A 146 3.99 -1.94 -2.62
C LEU A 146 2.89 -2.12 -3.69
N GLY A 147 2.16 -3.24 -3.66
CA GLY A 147 1.04 -3.53 -4.54
C GLY A 147 1.44 -3.57 -6.01
N MET A 148 0.45 -3.47 -6.89
CA MET A 148 0.63 -3.49 -8.35
C MET A 148 0.01 -2.26 -9.05
N LYS A 149 -0.40 -1.24 -8.26
CA LYS A 149 -1.05 -0.03 -8.78
C LYS A 149 -0.08 0.83 -9.57
N ILE A 150 1.17 0.91 -9.11
CA ILE A 150 2.27 1.63 -9.77
C ILE A 150 3.25 0.56 -10.26
N PRO A 151 3.58 0.49 -11.56
CA PRO A 151 4.61 -0.41 -12.07
C PRO A 151 5.95 -0.21 -11.36
N ASP A 152 6.73 -1.27 -11.21
CA ASP A 152 8.03 -1.28 -10.50
C ASP A 152 9.04 -0.26 -11.05
N TYR A 153 9.15 -0.15 -12.39
CA TYR A 153 10.02 0.80 -13.06
C TYR A 153 9.57 2.24 -12.78
N GLU A 154 8.25 2.50 -12.83
CA GLU A 154 7.70 3.83 -12.57
C GLU A 154 7.86 4.20 -11.10
N PHE A 155 7.63 3.25 -10.19
CA PHE A 155 7.83 3.43 -8.75
C PHE A 155 9.27 3.83 -8.45
N THR A 156 10.23 3.11 -9.04
CA THR A 156 11.66 3.38 -8.86
C THR A 156 12.03 4.77 -9.37
N LEU A 157 11.55 5.16 -10.56
CA LEU A 157 11.78 6.50 -11.13
C LEU A 157 11.10 7.64 -10.36
N LYS A 158 10.06 7.32 -9.58
CA LYS A 158 9.42 8.30 -8.68
C LYS A 158 10.24 8.51 -7.41
N ILE A 159 10.81 7.45 -6.82
CA ILE A 159 11.63 7.56 -5.60
C ILE A 159 13.04 8.08 -5.90
N CYS A 160 13.59 7.75 -7.07
CA CYS A 160 14.90 8.21 -7.54
C CYS A 160 14.74 8.98 -8.87
N PRO A 161 14.33 10.26 -8.83
CA PRO A 161 14.05 11.03 -10.03
C PRO A 161 15.30 11.40 -10.85
N HIS A 162 16.49 11.41 -10.24
CA HIS A 162 17.76 11.73 -10.89
C HIS A 162 18.54 10.44 -11.16
N ILE A 163 18.75 10.12 -12.45
CA ILE A 163 19.45 8.90 -12.90
C ILE A 163 20.94 8.92 -12.51
N ASP A 164 21.53 10.11 -12.40
CA ASP A 164 22.95 10.28 -12.05
C ASP A 164 23.22 10.08 -10.55
N ALA A 165 22.17 10.09 -9.72
CA ALA A 165 22.27 9.67 -8.33
C ALA A 165 22.27 8.14 -8.30
N GLN A 166 23.29 7.54 -7.70
CA GLN A 166 23.33 6.10 -7.42
C GLN A 166 21.95 5.64 -6.91
N MET A 167 21.31 4.67 -7.56
CA MET A 167 19.97 4.22 -7.18
C MET A 167 19.96 3.74 -5.73
N ILE A 168 19.57 4.64 -4.81
CA ILE A 168 19.49 4.37 -3.37
C ILE A 168 18.36 3.39 -3.11
N PHE A 169 17.28 3.49 -3.89
CA PHE A 169 16.13 2.60 -3.82
C PHE A 169 16.28 1.39 -4.76
N LYS A 170 16.10 0.20 -4.20
CA LYS A 170 15.94 -1.04 -4.96
C LYS A 170 14.53 -1.58 -4.72
N TYR A 171 13.73 -1.64 -5.77
CA TYR A 171 12.39 -2.21 -5.68
C TYR A 171 12.48 -3.69 -5.26
N PRO A 172 11.87 -4.09 -4.14
CA PRO A 172 11.99 -5.46 -3.64
C PRO A 172 11.25 -6.44 -4.54
N TYR A 173 11.88 -7.58 -4.88
CA TYR A 173 11.31 -8.60 -5.77
C TYR A 173 10.00 -9.20 -5.24
N ASP A 174 9.85 -9.31 -3.92
CA ASP A 174 8.62 -9.77 -3.25
C ASP A 174 7.59 -8.64 -3.06
N ARG A 175 7.92 -7.41 -3.47
CA ARG A 175 7.15 -6.18 -3.29
C ARG A 175 6.95 -5.74 -1.84
N LEU A 176 7.67 -6.32 -0.88
CA LEU A 176 7.54 -6.01 0.53
C LEU A 176 8.65 -5.06 0.99
N LEU A 177 8.33 -3.78 1.09
CA LEU A 177 9.24 -2.79 1.66
C LEU A 177 9.31 -2.97 3.18
N LYS A 178 10.44 -3.47 3.69
CA LYS A 178 10.65 -3.68 5.13
C LYS A 178 10.66 -2.34 5.87
N VAL A 179 9.84 -2.23 6.90
CA VAL A 179 9.81 -1.05 7.78
C VAL A 179 10.85 -1.24 8.87
N ARG A 180 11.87 -0.38 8.87
CA ARG A 180 13.02 -0.46 9.78
C ARG A 180 13.64 0.91 9.99
N GLY A 181 14.03 1.22 11.22
CA GLY A 181 14.60 2.52 11.54
C GLY A 181 13.55 3.63 11.57
N ILE A 182 14.02 4.83 11.88
CA ILE A 182 13.22 6.03 12.07
C ILE A 182 13.97 7.18 11.41
N ILE A 183 13.25 7.98 10.61
CA ILE A 183 13.82 9.16 9.98
C ILE A 183 14.14 10.18 11.08
N SER A 184 15.37 10.69 11.10
CA SER A 184 15.81 11.62 12.13
C SER A 184 15.04 12.96 12.02
N GLU A 185 14.97 13.70 13.13
CA GLU A 185 14.39 15.03 13.12
C GLU A 185 15.11 15.95 12.12
N ASP A 186 16.45 15.87 12.06
CA ASP A 186 17.26 16.67 11.15
C ASP A 186 16.93 16.38 9.70
N GLN A 187 16.82 15.11 9.32
CA GLN A 187 16.49 14.71 7.95
C GLN A 187 15.03 15.07 7.59
N LEU A 188 14.10 14.94 8.55
CA LEU A 188 12.73 15.40 8.34
C LEU A 188 12.65 16.91 8.11
N ARG A 189 13.42 17.71 8.85
CA ARG A 189 13.44 19.19 8.72
C ARG A 189 14.23 19.67 7.51
N ARG A 190 15.28 18.96 7.14
CA ARG A 190 16.23 19.31 6.10
C ARG A 190 16.48 18.08 5.21
N PRO A 191 15.54 17.78 4.30
CA PRO A 191 15.74 16.69 3.36
C PRO A 191 16.98 16.94 2.50
N ASP A 192 17.69 15.86 2.19
CA ASP A 192 18.93 15.87 1.39
C ASP A 192 18.72 15.37 -0.05
N MET A 193 17.54 14.85 -0.35
CA MET A 193 17.14 14.44 -1.69
C MET A 193 16.57 15.63 -2.48
N LEU A 194 16.82 15.64 -3.79
CA LEU A 194 16.29 16.65 -4.71
C LEU A 194 15.19 16.04 -5.59
N ASP A 195 14.11 16.79 -5.80
CA ASP A 195 13.10 16.44 -6.78
C ASP A 195 13.52 16.82 -8.21
N ARG A 196 12.64 16.59 -9.19
CA ARG A 196 12.94 16.83 -10.61
C ARG A 196 13.27 18.29 -10.93
N ASP A 197 12.81 19.22 -10.12
CA ASP A 197 13.04 20.65 -10.30
C ASP A 197 14.30 21.12 -9.53
N GLY A 198 14.98 20.20 -8.83
CA GLY A 198 16.16 20.49 -8.02
C GLY A 198 15.84 20.97 -6.61
N GLU A 199 14.58 20.87 -6.19
CA GLU A 199 14.12 21.32 -4.87
C GLU A 199 14.30 20.22 -3.82
N SER A 200 14.73 20.61 -2.62
CA SER A 200 14.94 19.68 -1.51
C SER A 200 13.61 19.08 -1.03
N CYS A 201 13.50 17.76 -1.06
CA CYS A 201 12.34 17.03 -0.56
C CYS A 201 12.69 15.60 -0.16
N LEU A 202 11.88 15.00 0.71
CA LEU A 202 11.90 13.59 1.03
C LEU A 202 10.77 12.88 0.29
N PHE A 203 11.08 11.87 -0.51
CA PHE A 203 10.07 10.98 -1.08
C PHE A 203 9.58 9.98 -0.05
N VAL A 204 8.27 9.94 0.15
CA VAL A 204 7.64 9.13 1.19
C VAL A 204 6.56 8.22 0.62
N ILE A 205 6.40 7.05 1.24
CA ILE A 205 5.57 5.95 0.79
C ILE A 205 4.62 5.58 1.91
N LYS A 206 3.36 5.30 1.57
CA LYS A 206 2.43 4.60 2.46
C LYS A 206 1.52 3.65 1.68
N SER A 207 0.95 2.67 2.38
CA SER A 207 -0.19 1.89 1.88
C SER A 207 -1.40 2.17 2.75
N GLY A 208 -2.35 2.93 2.20
CA GLY A 208 -3.61 3.30 2.85
C GLY A 208 -4.77 2.41 2.42
N LYS A 209 -5.79 2.29 3.28
CA LYS A 209 -6.99 1.49 2.99
C LYS A 209 -7.75 1.98 1.75
N VAL A 210 -7.81 3.29 1.53
CA VAL A 210 -8.63 3.91 0.48
C VAL A 210 -7.81 4.17 -0.76
N THR A 211 -6.64 4.78 -0.60
CA THR A 211 -5.80 5.17 -1.75
C THR A 211 -4.87 4.06 -2.24
N GLY A 212 -4.66 3.02 -1.43
CA GLY A 212 -3.67 1.97 -1.66
C GLY A 212 -2.25 2.50 -1.47
N ILE A 213 -1.31 1.97 -2.25
CA ILE A 213 0.05 2.48 -2.31
C ILE A 213 0.07 3.90 -2.92
N THR A 214 0.71 4.84 -2.24
CA THR A 214 0.95 6.19 -2.75
C THR A 214 2.37 6.66 -2.44
N ILE A 215 2.87 7.55 -3.28
CA ILE A 215 4.15 8.25 -3.10
C ILE A 215 3.83 9.74 -2.94
N GLY A 216 4.49 10.41 -2.00
CA GLY A 216 4.34 11.83 -1.72
C GLY A 216 5.70 12.52 -1.57
N ARG A 217 5.67 13.84 -1.45
CA ARG A 217 6.85 14.69 -1.23
C ARG A 217 6.70 15.43 0.10
N ALA A 218 7.71 15.34 0.93
CA ALA A 218 7.80 16.09 2.17
C ALA A 218 8.98 17.08 2.09
N THR A 219 8.69 18.37 2.16
CA THR A 219 9.70 19.46 2.01
C THR A 219 10.35 19.88 3.34
N GLY A 220 10.08 19.12 4.41
CA GLY A 220 10.51 19.42 5.78
C GLY A 220 9.77 20.54 6.48
N ILE A 221 8.70 21.05 5.87
CA ILE A 221 7.78 22.01 6.47
C ILE A 221 6.88 21.31 7.50
N PHE A 222 6.81 21.90 8.69
CA PHE A 222 5.83 21.57 9.71
C PHE A 222 4.69 22.59 9.68
N SER A 223 3.46 22.11 9.50
CA SER A 223 2.27 22.95 9.45
C SER A 223 1.63 23.06 10.83
N TYR A 224 1.06 24.23 11.13
CA TYR A 224 0.16 24.38 12.26
C TYR A 224 -1.26 24.04 11.83
N VAL A 225 -1.83 22.98 12.40
CA VAL A 225 -3.18 22.52 12.15
C VAL A 225 -4.07 22.99 13.30
N ARG A 226 -5.26 23.53 12.98
CA ARG A 226 -6.25 23.97 13.97
C ARG A 226 -7.47 23.07 13.91
N GLN A 227 -7.74 22.39 15.01
CA GLN A 227 -8.98 21.65 15.19
C GLN A 227 -10.00 22.55 15.88
N TYR A 228 -11.11 22.84 15.19
CA TYR A 228 -12.24 23.59 15.75
C TYR A 228 -13.26 22.63 16.38
N PHE A 229 -13.81 23.00 17.52
CA PHE A 229 -14.82 22.24 18.24
C PHE A 229 -16.19 22.96 18.20
N PRO A 230 -17.32 22.24 18.40
CA PRO A 230 -18.66 22.82 18.32
C PRO A 230 -18.92 23.99 19.29
N ASN A 231 -18.13 24.11 20.35
CA ASN A 231 -18.18 25.21 21.32
C ASN A 231 -17.40 26.46 20.88
N ASN A 232 -17.04 26.59 19.60
CA ASN A 232 -16.22 27.67 19.02
C ASN A 232 -14.80 27.80 19.61
N THR A 233 -14.33 26.81 20.36
CA THR A 233 -12.91 26.75 20.76
C THR A 233 -12.08 26.03 19.70
N HIS A 234 -10.77 26.22 19.74
CA HIS A 234 -9.85 25.48 18.89
C HIS A 234 -8.63 25.02 19.65
N GLN A 235 -8.03 23.93 19.19
CA GLN A 235 -6.70 23.50 19.60
C GLN A 235 -5.78 23.54 18.39
N THR A 236 -4.50 23.82 18.65
CA THR A 236 -3.47 23.91 17.61
C THR A 236 -2.43 22.83 17.84
N SER A 237 -2.05 22.13 16.78
CA SER A 237 -0.95 21.18 16.75
C SER A 237 0.02 21.51 15.61
N LYS A 238 1.27 21.11 15.75
CA LYS A 238 2.21 20.99 14.64
C LYS A 238 2.04 19.61 14.03
N GLU A 239 2.09 19.50 12.71
CA GLU A 239 2.08 18.22 12.00
C GLU A 239 3.03 18.28 10.80
N TRP A 240 3.61 17.14 10.46
CA TRP A 240 4.47 17.00 9.30
C TRP A 240 3.62 17.03 8.02
N ALA A 241 3.89 18.00 7.16
CA ALA A 241 3.12 18.19 5.93
C ALA A 241 3.72 17.38 4.78
N ILE A 242 2.85 16.66 4.07
CA ILE A 242 3.19 15.83 2.93
C ILE A 242 2.30 16.21 1.76
N LEU A 243 2.93 16.54 0.65
CA LEU A 243 2.29 16.91 -0.59
C LEU A 243 2.13 15.68 -1.51
N PRO A 244 1.18 15.72 -2.46
CA PRO A 244 1.11 14.80 -3.56
C PRO A 244 2.44 14.76 -4.32
N TYR A 245 2.74 13.62 -4.93
CA TYR A 245 3.95 13.47 -5.73
C TYR A 245 4.01 14.52 -6.84
N ASP A 246 2.94 14.68 -7.62
CA ASP A 246 2.76 15.73 -8.62
C ASP A 246 1.26 16.00 -8.83
N SER A 247 0.93 16.92 -9.74
CA SER A 247 -0.47 17.29 -10.05
C SER A 247 -1.27 16.19 -10.78
N LYS A 248 -0.62 15.10 -11.22
CA LYS A 248 -1.21 14.00 -12.00
C LYS A 248 -1.33 12.70 -11.22
N SER A 249 -0.66 12.59 -10.08
CA SER A 249 -0.58 11.37 -9.26
C SER A 249 -1.77 11.21 -8.30
N GLY A 250 -2.66 12.21 -8.23
CA GLY A 250 -3.76 12.27 -7.28
C GLY A 250 -3.29 12.57 -5.85
N ALA A 251 -4.24 12.60 -4.91
CA ALA A 251 -3.95 12.90 -3.51
C ALA A 251 -3.04 11.83 -2.89
N PHE A 252 -2.16 12.25 -1.98
CA PHE A 252 -1.31 11.32 -1.23
C PHE A 252 -2.14 10.44 -0.29
N SER A 253 -3.20 10.98 0.31
CA SER A 253 -4.11 10.23 1.18
C SER A 253 -5.57 10.63 0.98
N ALA A 254 -6.48 9.84 1.55
CA ALA A 254 -7.91 10.15 1.59
C ALA A 254 -8.52 9.77 2.95
N PRO A 255 -9.70 10.33 3.31
CA PRO A 255 -10.41 9.94 4.52
C PRO A 255 -10.58 8.43 4.65
N GLY A 256 -10.03 7.86 5.72
CA GLY A 256 -9.96 6.41 5.94
C GLY A 256 -8.55 5.82 5.85
N ASP A 257 -7.55 6.59 5.43
CA ASP A 257 -6.13 6.22 5.48
C ASP A 257 -5.46 6.54 6.84
N SER A 258 -6.14 7.25 7.75
CA SER A 258 -5.61 7.60 9.08
C SER A 258 -5.09 6.38 9.83
N GLY A 259 -3.96 6.55 10.52
CA GLY A 259 -3.22 5.48 11.19
C GLY A 259 -2.22 4.73 10.30
N SER A 260 -2.16 5.03 9.00
CA SER A 260 -1.13 4.46 8.12
C SER A 260 0.26 4.97 8.51
N ILE A 261 1.23 4.06 8.56
CA ILE A 261 2.65 4.42 8.69
C ILE A 261 3.17 4.99 7.36
N ILE A 262 3.99 6.02 7.44
CA ILE A 262 4.64 6.69 6.31
C ILE A 262 6.14 6.47 6.43
N VAL A 263 6.76 5.96 5.38
CA VAL A 263 8.19 5.61 5.34
C VAL A 263 8.91 6.25 4.16
N ASN A 264 10.24 6.38 4.21
CA ASN A 264 11.04 6.72 3.03
C ASN A 264 11.34 5.48 2.16
N GLY A 265 12.06 5.67 1.04
CA GLY A 265 12.49 4.57 0.17
C GLY A 265 13.32 3.48 0.86
N SER A 266 14.05 3.81 1.93
CA SER A 266 14.84 2.85 2.72
C SER A 266 14.00 2.04 3.72
N GLY A 267 12.73 2.40 3.90
CA GLY A 267 11.81 1.80 4.86
C GLY A 267 11.83 2.43 6.25
N GLU A 268 12.47 3.59 6.41
CA GLU A 268 12.55 4.29 7.70
C GLU A 268 11.27 5.05 7.98
N SER A 269 10.74 4.91 9.20
CA SER A 269 9.48 5.52 9.62
C SER A 269 9.60 7.03 9.80
N GLY A 270 8.83 7.79 9.02
CA GLY A 270 8.77 9.25 9.12
C GLY A 270 7.61 9.75 10.00
N GLY A 271 6.43 9.12 9.90
CA GLY A 271 5.27 9.56 10.68
C GLY A 271 4.05 8.66 10.58
N PHE A 272 3.09 8.88 11.48
CA PHE A 272 1.76 8.30 11.41
C PHE A 272 0.75 9.30 10.84
N LEU A 273 0.01 8.89 9.82
CA LEU A 273 -0.99 9.72 9.17
C LEU A 273 -2.14 10.05 10.14
N THR A 274 -2.37 11.33 10.38
CA THR A 274 -3.43 11.84 11.26
C THR A 274 -4.63 12.30 10.45
N GLY A 275 -4.40 13.08 9.39
CA GLY A 275 -5.46 13.60 8.54
C GLY A 275 -4.94 14.25 7.26
N GLY A 276 -5.78 15.08 6.66
CA GLY A 276 -5.43 15.86 5.48
C GLY A 276 -6.32 17.09 5.34
N ALA A 277 -5.90 18.02 4.49
CA ALA A 277 -6.66 19.20 4.14
C ALA A 277 -6.43 19.55 2.66
N GLY A 278 -7.49 19.99 1.98
CA GLY A 278 -7.41 20.36 0.58
C GLY A 278 -8.79 20.39 -0.04
N LYS A 279 -8.93 21.10 -1.17
CA LYS A 279 -10.17 21.12 -1.95
C LYS A 279 -10.09 20.26 -3.20
N THR A 280 -8.90 20.04 -3.72
CA THR A 280 -8.64 19.25 -4.92
C THR A 280 -7.54 18.23 -4.62
N GLU A 281 -7.52 17.13 -5.37
CA GLU A 281 -6.47 16.10 -5.21
C GLU A 281 -5.05 16.65 -5.40
N SER A 282 -4.88 17.63 -6.29
CA SER A 282 -3.59 18.27 -6.58
C SER A 282 -3.15 19.31 -5.55
N SER A 283 -4.06 19.77 -4.68
CA SER A 283 -3.79 20.74 -3.60
C SER A 283 -3.98 20.14 -2.21
N ASP A 284 -4.20 18.83 -2.13
CA ASP A 284 -4.31 18.12 -0.87
C ASP A 284 -2.97 18.18 -0.12
N VAL A 285 -3.04 18.33 1.18
CA VAL A 285 -1.90 18.24 2.09
C VAL A 285 -2.26 17.19 3.11
N THR A 286 -1.50 16.11 3.13
CA THR A 286 -1.60 15.10 4.18
C THR A 286 -0.77 15.52 5.38
N TYR A 287 -1.31 15.29 6.56
CA TYR A 287 -0.63 15.56 7.82
C TYR A 287 -0.31 14.28 8.57
N ALA A 288 0.85 14.28 9.21
CA ALA A 288 1.31 13.15 10.01
C ALA A 288 2.00 13.61 11.29
N THR A 289 1.88 12.80 12.34
CA THR A 289 2.66 12.97 13.56
C THR A 289 4.05 12.36 13.35
N PRO A 290 5.16 13.10 13.60
CA PRO A 290 6.50 12.57 13.40
C PRO A 290 6.81 11.37 14.27
N PHE A 291 7.34 10.32 13.66
CA PHE A 291 7.57 9.07 14.35
C PHE A 291 8.77 9.14 15.32
N TYR A 292 9.79 9.96 15.04
CA TYR A 292 10.91 10.17 15.97
C TYR A 292 10.45 10.70 17.33
N TRP A 293 9.38 11.49 17.36
CA TRP A 293 8.82 12.07 18.57
C TRP A 293 7.79 11.15 19.22
N LEU A 294 6.95 10.50 18.41
CA LEU A 294 5.87 9.65 18.91
C LEU A 294 6.36 8.28 19.41
N TYR A 295 7.37 7.70 18.76
CA TYR A 295 7.85 6.36 19.09
C TYR A 295 8.38 6.21 20.53
N PRO A 296 9.23 7.11 21.06
CA PRO A 296 9.65 7.05 22.47
C PRO A 296 8.47 7.14 23.45
N ARG A 297 7.41 7.88 23.10
CA ARG A 297 6.19 7.97 23.91
C ARG A 297 5.40 6.67 23.89
N ILE A 298 5.28 6.02 22.73
CA ILE A 298 4.68 4.68 22.64
C ILE A 298 5.48 3.69 23.50
N GLN A 299 6.81 3.70 23.40
CA GLN A 299 7.68 2.81 24.18
C GLN A 299 7.55 3.04 25.69
N ALA A 300 7.56 4.29 26.15
CA ALA A 300 7.40 4.62 27.57
C ALA A 300 6.05 4.14 28.14
N ASN A 301 5.05 4.00 27.27
CA ASN A 301 3.71 3.58 27.62
C ASN A 301 3.44 2.08 27.36
N TRP A 302 4.45 1.34 26.91
CA TRP A 302 4.46 -0.11 26.78
C TRP A 302 5.19 -0.75 27.96
N SER A 303 4.46 -1.46 28.80
CA SER A 303 5.05 -2.32 29.83
C SER A 303 4.94 -3.78 29.38
N PRO A 304 6.02 -4.45 28.97
CA PRO A 304 5.96 -5.88 28.69
C PRO A 304 5.61 -6.59 30.00
N LYS A 305 4.42 -7.17 30.08
CA LYS A 305 4.09 -8.13 31.13
C LYS A 305 4.74 -9.45 30.73
N PHE A 306 5.87 -9.76 31.35
CA PHE A 306 6.45 -11.10 31.33
C PHE A 306 5.62 -12.05 32.18
#